data_AF-A0A1G8ZIA0-F1
#
_entry.id   AF-A0A1G8ZIA0-F1
#
_cell.length_a   1.000
_cell.length_b   1.000
_cell.length_c   1.000
_cell.angle_alpha   90.00
_cell.angle_beta   90.00
_cell.angle_gamma   90.00
#
_symmetry.space_group_name_H-M   'P 1'
#
loop_
_entity.id
_entity.type
_entity.pdbx_description
1 polymer ?
#
loop_
_entity_poly.entity_id
_entity_poly.type
_entity_poly.pdbx_seq_one_letter_code
_entity_poly.pdbx_strand_id
1 'polypeptide(L)' 'MAADDRLEDDELARRLREAHRRVRVLPAADKERVARRYLAICDLAKRDPERAAARLDAFLAALDTAPDTPRNEENTLGD' A
#
# COMPACT_ATOMS: atom_id res chain seq x y z
N MET A 1 -2.64 -27.35 14.84
CA MET A 1 -3.15 -26.25 13.99
C MET A 1 -2.41 -24.93 14.29
N ALA A 2 -1.08 -24.95 14.44
CA ALA A 2 -0.29 -23.75 14.84
C ALA A 2 0.88 -23.45 13.88
N ALA A 3 1.01 -24.24 12.80
CA ALA A 3 2.03 -24.02 11.76
C ALA A 3 1.50 -23.10 10.64
N ASP A 4 0.20 -23.20 10.32
CA ASP A 4 -0.46 -22.38 9.29
C ASP A 4 -0.39 -20.89 9.64
N ASP A 5 -0.82 -20.54 10.85
CA ASP A 5 -0.86 -19.16 11.34
C ASP A 5 0.49 -18.44 11.25
N ARG A 6 1.60 -19.16 11.48
CA ARG A 6 2.96 -18.59 11.34
C ARG A 6 3.39 -18.39 9.89
N LEU A 7 3.00 -19.31 9.00
CA LEU A 7 3.33 -19.21 7.57
C LEU A 7 2.53 -18.08 6.92
N GLU A 8 1.27 -17.91 7.33
CA GLU A 8 0.40 -16.81 6.91
C GLU A 8 0.96 -15.45 7.37
N ASP A 9 1.48 -15.36 8.60
CA ASP A 9 2.14 -14.16 9.11
C ASP A 9 3.44 -13.84 8.35
N ASP A 10 4.24 -14.86 8.02
CA ASP A 10 5.49 -14.71 7.24
C ASP A 10 5.23 -14.20 5.81
N GLU A 11 4.21 -14.73 5.15
CA GLU A 11 3.79 -14.26 3.82
C GLU A 11 3.28 -12.81 3.88
N LEU A 12 2.43 -12.50 4.87
CA LEU A 12 1.93 -11.14 5.07
C LEU A 12 3.07 -10.16 5.34
N ALA A 13 4.04 -10.55 6.15
CA ALA A 13 5.23 -9.75 6.43
C ALA A 13 6.07 -9.49 5.18
N ARG A 14 6.22 -10.48 4.28
CA ARG A 14 6.90 -10.30 2.98
C ARG A 14 6.16 -9.29 2.11
N ARG A 15 4.83 -9.43 1.96
CA ARG A 15 4.01 -8.51 1.16
C ARG A 15 4.05 -7.08 1.73
N LEU A 16 4.04 -6.93 3.06
CA LEU A 16 4.16 -5.62 3.70
C LEU A 16 5.50 -4.94 3.40
N ARG A 17 6.62 -5.69 3.37
CA ARG A 17 7.94 -5.15 3.01
C ARG A 17 7.99 -4.73 1.55
N GLU A 18 7.42 -5.52 0.64
CA GLU A 18 7.29 -5.18 -0.77
C GLU A 18 6.50 -3.87 -0.96
N ALA A 19 5.34 -3.77 -0.33
CA ALA A 19 4.55 -2.55 -0.33
C ALA A 19 5.35 -1.37 0.22
N HIS A 20 6.05 -1.51 1.34
CA HIS A 20 6.91 -0.47 1.89
C HIS A 20 7.98 -0.02 0.89
N ARG A 21 8.61 -0.95 0.17
CA ARG A 21 9.62 -0.64 -0.85
C ARG A 21 9.03 0.21 -1.97
N ARG A 22 7.83 -0.14 -2.47
CA ARG A 22 7.09 0.66 -3.45
C ARG A 22 6.75 2.06 -2.91
N VAL A 23 6.22 2.15 -1.68
CA VAL A 23 5.91 3.44 -1.02
C VAL A 23 7.16 4.33 -0.89
N ARG A 24 8.34 3.76 -0.65
CA ARG A 24 9.59 4.53 -0.52
C ARG A 24 10.06 5.15 -1.83
N VAL A 25 9.76 4.55 -2.98
CA VAL A 25 10.17 5.05 -4.30
C VAL A 25 9.15 6.01 -4.91
N LEU A 26 7.97 6.17 -4.31
CA LEU A 26 6.98 7.14 -4.77
C LEU A 26 7.43 8.60 -4.53
N PRO A 27 7.04 9.54 -5.42
CA PRO A 27 7.25 10.97 -5.22
C PRO A 27 6.55 11.47 -3.95
N ALA A 28 7.11 12.51 -3.34
CA ALA A 28 6.65 13.03 -2.04
C ALA A 28 5.16 13.45 -2.03
N ALA A 29 4.63 13.91 -3.17
CA ALA A 29 3.24 14.32 -3.34
C ALA A 29 2.25 13.18 -3.06
N ASP A 30 2.54 11.97 -3.53
CA ASP A 30 1.69 10.79 -3.31
C ASP A 30 2.05 10.04 -2.03
N LYS A 31 3.31 10.17 -1.59
CA LYS A 31 3.86 9.43 -0.45
C LYS A 31 3.05 9.62 0.82
N GLU A 32 2.56 10.83 1.12
CA GLU A 32 1.81 11.08 2.36
C GLU A 32 0.44 10.38 2.36
N ARG A 33 -0.32 10.47 1.26
CA ARG A 33 -1.62 9.79 1.11
C ARG A 33 -1.44 8.27 1.13
N VAL A 34 -0.42 7.78 0.44
CA VAL A 34 -0.09 6.36 0.34
C VAL A 34 0.39 5.81 1.69
N ALA A 35 1.26 6.54 2.40
CA ALA A 35 1.77 6.14 3.72
C ALA A 35 0.64 6.06 4.76
N ARG A 36 -0.29 7.01 4.76
CA ARG A 36 -1.45 6.95 5.67
C ARG A 36 -2.32 5.72 5.42
N ARG A 37 -2.54 5.37 4.14
CA ARG A 37 -3.30 4.17 3.75
C ARG A 37 -2.56 2.88 4.10
N TYR A 38 -1.24 2.86 3.93
CA TYR A 38 -0.38 1.73 4.32
C TYR A 38 -0.40 1.49 5.84
N LEU A 39 -0.32 2.54 6.67
CA LEU A 39 -0.39 2.41 8.12
C LEU A 39 -1.72 1.81 8.60
N ALA A 40 -2.84 2.17 7.96
CA ALA A 40 -4.15 1.58 8.26
C ALA A 40 -4.20 0.07 7.97
N ILE A 41 -3.51 -0.38 6.91
CA ILE A 41 -3.39 -1.81 6.58
C ILE A 41 -2.51 -2.53 7.62
N CYS A 42 -1.41 -1.90 8.07
CA CYS A 42 -0.59 -2.44 9.16
C CYS A 42 -1.35 -2.56 10.49
N ASP A 43 -2.24 -1.61 10.83
CA ASP A 43 -3.07 -1.74 12.04
C ASP A 43 -4.09 -2.88 11.90
N LEU A 44 -4.68 -3.01 10.70
CA LEU A 44 -5.60 -4.11 10.41
C LEU A 44 -4.89 -5.47 10.47
N ALA A 45 -3.65 -5.58 10.00
CA ALA A 45 -2.87 -6.82 10.03
C ALA A 45 -2.68 -7.36 11.45
N LYS A 46 -2.64 -6.48 12.47
CA LYS A 46 -2.52 -6.88 13.88
C LYS A 46 -3.83 -7.45 14.46
N ARG A 47 -4.97 -7.22 13.81
CA ARG A 47 -6.30 -7.62 14.27
C ARG A 47 -6.88 -8.75 13.42
N ASP A 48 -6.72 -8.64 12.10
CA ASP A 48 -7.28 -9.51 11.08
C ASP A 48 -6.27 -9.66 9.92
N PRO A 49 -5.30 -10.59 10.02
CA PRO A 49 -4.26 -10.77 9.00
C PRO A 49 -4.83 -11.17 7.64
N GLU A 50 -5.87 -12.02 7.59
CA GLU A 50 -6.54 -12.43 6.35
C GLU A 50 -7.14 -11.23 5.58
N ARG A 51 -7.88 -10.37 6.30
CA ARG A 51 -8.46 -9.14 5.71
C ARG A 51 -7.39 -8.14 5.32
N ALA A 52 -6.31 -8.04 6.10
CA ALA A 52 -5.20 -7.18 5.78
C ALA A 52 -4.50 -7.63 4.50
N ALA A 53 -4.31 -8.93 4.29
CA ALA A 53 -3.74 -9.49 3.06
C ALA A 53 -4.55 -9.07 1.82
N ALA A 54 -5.88 -9.24 1.85
CA ALA A 54 -6.75 -8.83 0.75
C ALA A 54 -6.72 -7.32 0.51
N ARG A 55 -6.66 -6.51 1.58
CA ARG A 55 -6.62 -5.05 1.49
C ARG A 55 -5.27 -4.53 1.00
N LEU A 56 -4.19 -5.23 1.35
CA LEU A 56 -2.83 -4.99 0.90
C LEU A 56 -2.69 -5.29 -0.59
N ASP A 57 -3.28 -6.39 -1.06
CA ASP A 57 -3.30 -6.75 -2.48
C ASP A 57 -3.99 -5.69 -3.33
N ALA A 58 -5.20 -5.27 -2.93
CA ALA A 58 -5.92 -4.18 -3.58
C ALA A 58 -5.16 -2.84 -3.55
N PHE A 59 -4.43 -2.57 -2.46
CA PHE A 59 -3.58 -1.38 -2.35
C PHE A 59 -2.39 -1.43 -3.32
N LEU A 60 -1.73 -2.59 -3.44
CA LEU A 60 -0.65 -2.81 -4.40
C LEU A 60 -1.15 -2.68 -5.85
N ALA A 61 -2.30 -3.26 -6.17
CA ALA A 61 -2.91 -3.12 -7.49
C ALA A 61 -3.27 -1.67 -7.84
N ALA A 62 -3.72 -0.89 -6.85
CA ALA A 62 -3.98 0.53 -7.01
C ALA A 62 -2.69 1.35 -7.23
N LEU A 63 -1.58 0.97 -6.58
CA LEU A 63 -0.27 1.58 -6.81
C LEU A 63 0.30 1.25 -8.19
N ASP A 64 0.04 0.04 -8.70
CA ASP A 64 0.47 -0.42 -10.03
C ASP A 64 -0.36 0.19 -11.17
N THR A 65 -1.62 0.53 -10.89
CA THR A 65 -2.50 1.28 -11.82
C THR A 65 -2.21 2.79 -11.86
N ALA A 66 -1.65 3.34 -10.78
CA ALA A 66 -1.41 4.79 -10.65
C ALA A 66 -0.12 5.38 -11.28
N PRO A 67 0.85 4.64 -11.88
CA PRO A 67 2.10 5.26 -12.32
C PRO A 67 1.99 6.06 -13.63
N ASP A 68 0.84 6.02 -14.33
CA ASP A 68 0.73 6.59 -15.69
C ASP A 68 -0.45 7.57 -15.87
N THR A 69 -0.71 8.40 -14.85
CA THR A 69 -1.42 9.65 -15.12
C THR A 69 -0.69 10.77 -14.42
N PRO A 70 0.16 11.54 -15.13
CA PRO A 70 0.55 12.84 -14.63
C PRO A 70 -0.74 13.64 -14.50
N ARG A 71 -1.30 13.72 -13.29
CA ARG A 71 -2.21 14.79 -12.94
C ARG A 71 -1.39 16.07 -12.79
N ASN A 72 -0.73 16.45 -13.88
CA ASN A 72 -0.28 17.80 -14.12
C ASN A 72 -1.51 18.59 -14.55
N GLU A 73 -2.46 18.80 -13.64
CA GLU A 73 -3.42 19.90 -13.77
C GLU A 73 -2.72 21.18 -13.30
N GLU A 74 -1.63 21.50 -14.00
CA GLU A 74 -1.25 22.88 -14.26
C GLU A 74 -2.37 23.47 -15.13
N ASN A 75 -3.40 24.00 -14.47
CA ASN A 75 -4.23 25.03 -15.07
C ASN A 75 -4.20 26.24 -14.15
N THR A 76 -3.02 26.87 -14.09
CA THR A 76 -2.95 28.32 -13.95
C THR A 76 -3.58 28.92 -15.21
N LEU A 77 -4.90 29.04 -15.21
CA LEU A 77 -5.60 29.91 -16.17
C LEU A 77 -5.32 31.35 -15.72
N GLY A 78 -4.30 31.95 -16.32
CA GLY A 78 -4.26 33.39 -16.49
C GLY A 78 -5.12 33.77 -17.68
N ASP A 79 -6.08 34.66 -17.46
CA ASP A 79 -6.19 35.97 -18.10
C ASP A 79 -7.15 36.83 -17.26
#